data_AF-A0A2W4RXC9-F1
#
_entry.id   AF-A0A2W4RXC9-F1
#
_cell.length_a   1.000
_cell.length_b   1.000
_cell.length_c   1.000
_cell.angle_alpha   90.00
_cell.angle_beta   90.00
_cell.angle_gamma   90.00
#
_symmetry.space_group_name_H-M   'P 1'
#
loop_
_entity.id
_entity.type
_entity.pdbx_description
1 polymer ?
#
loop_
_entity_poly.entity_id
_entity_poly.type
_entity_poly.pdbx_seq_one_letter_code
_entity_poly.pdbx_strand_id
1 'polypeptide(L)'
;MTTVIPSIREAVQAVGICTPLRMRGLRERNDRSAPGRYRRSRARSSHAGPRNSMTSTPRADCRNWDDAPLADLVAHVRSACHRPLAAELEQLTALADRVAARYGDALPMLDVLRETVAGLRAILERHLYREDRQVFSVILNLVTAPDSDTGDRQALAATIAEMTADHDRVIDLLARMRALTSGYEPPDWACPTFRTLYDRLSLVEHGLRLHLHLENDVLFPRALSLIDRRRT
;
A
#
# COMPACT_ATOMS: atom_id res chain seq x y z
N MET A 1 16.66 -15.74 13.62
CA MET A 1 15.68 -16.23 12.62
C MET A 1 14.86 -15.03 12.18
N THR A 2 15.24 -14.39 11.08
CA THR A 2 14.59 -13.15 10.62
C THR A 2 14.47 -13.21 9.09
N THR A 3 13.56 -14.04 8.60
CA THR A 3 13.27 -14.19 7.18
C THR A 3 11.78 -13.97 6.97
N VAL A 4 11.34 -12.70 7.00
CA VAL A 4 9.98 -12.29 6.58
C VAL A 4 10.03 -11.12 5.57
N ILE A 5 11.21 -10.54 5.34
CA ILE A 5 11.44 -9.42 4.40
C ILE A 5 11.14 -9.74 2.92
N PRO A 6 11.27 -10.99 2.41
CA PRO A 6 11.06 -11.25 0.99
C PRO A 6 9.64 -10.94 0.51
N SER A 7 8.57 -11.31 1.23
CA SER A 7 7.25 -11.38 0.59
C SER A 7 6.55 -10.04 0.31
N ILE A 8 6.75 -8.97 1.10
CA ILE A 8 6.18 -7.64 0.76
C ILE A 8 7.02 -6.99 -0.33
N ARG A 9 8.34 -7.07 -0.25
CA ARG A 9 9.23 -6.51 -1.27
C ARG A 9 9.04 -7.23 -2.60
N GLU A 10 8.94 -8.57 -2.57
CA GLU A 10 8.60 -9.40 -3.71
C GLU A 10 7.17 -9.14 -4.17
N ALA A 11 6.18 -8.93 -3.29
CA ALA A 11 4.83 -8.53 -3.74
C ALA A 11 4.84 -7.16 -4.43
N VAL A 12 5.52 -6.16 -3.87
CA VAL A 12 5.67 -4.82 -4.48
C VAL A 12 6.45 -4.91 -5.82
N GLN A 13 7.40 -5.83 -5.96
CA GLN A 13 8.20 -6.03 -7.18
C GLN A 13 7.56 -6.98 -8.22
N ALA A 14 6.79 -7.98 -7.77
CA ALA A 14 6.11 -8.99 -8.59
C ALA A 14 4.74 -8.52 -9.04
N VAL A 15 4.09 -7.65 -8.26
CA VAL A 15 2.92 -6.88 -8.68
C VAL A 15 3.39 -5.64 -9.44
N GLY A 16 4.32 -5.83 -10.40
CA GLY A 16 4.45 -4.89 -11.49
C GLY A 16 3.03 -4.64 -12.00
N ILE A 17 2.54 -3.42 -11.90
CA ILE A 17 1.16 -3.05 -12.20
C ILE A 17 1.13 -2.74 -13.72
N CYS A 18 0.31 -3.45 -14.50
CA CYS A 18 0.14 -3.23 -15.94
C CYS A 18 -0.76 -2.01 -16.16
N THR A 19 -1.63 -1.75 -15.19
CA THR A 19 -2.44 -0.56 -15.13
C THR A 19 -1.50 0.60 -14.78
N PRO A 20 -1.35 1.63 -15.62
CA PRO A 20 -0.68 2.84 -15.17
C PRO A 20 -1.42 3.30 -13.91
N LEU A 21 -0.71 3.48 -12.79
CA LEU A 21 -1.21 4.13 -11.57
C LEU A 21 -1.82 5.47 -12.02
N ARG A 22 -3.10 5.46 -12.38
CA ARG A 22 -3.80 6.64 -12.81
C ARG A 22 -4.25 7.29 -11.52
N MET A 23 -3.29 7.95 -10.87
CA MET A 23 -3.46 8.81 -9.71
C MET A 23 -4.47 9.91 -10.06
N ARG A 24 -5.76 9.60 -10.06
CA ARG A 24 -6.82 10.60 -10.09
C ARG A 24 -7.11 10.94 -8.63
N GLY A 25 -6.68 12.13 -8.22
CA GLY A 25 -7.38 12.83 -7.14
C GLY A 25 -6.61 13.19 -5.86
N LEU A 26 -5.31 12.89 -5.73
CA LEU A 26 -4.51 13.59 -4.73
C LEU A 26 -4.19 14.99 -5.27
N ARG A 27 -5.02 15.97 -4.90
CA ARG A 27 -4.77 17.38 -5.20
C ARG A 27 -3.46 17.80 -4.53
N GLU A 28 -2.39 17.84 -5.32
CA GLU A 28 -1.14 18.51 -4.95
C GLU A 28 -1.45 19.99 -4.71
N ARG A 29 -1.41 20.40 -3.43
CA ARG A 29 -1.27 21.80 -3.09
C ARG A 29 0.17 22.20 -3.41
N ASN A 30 0.29 22.85 -4.56
CA ASN A 30 1.48 23.51 -5.09
C ASN A 30 2.07 24.48 -4.06
N ASP A 31 3.17 24.11 -3.40
CA ASP A 31 3.98 25.05 -2.63
C ASP A 31 5.22 25.42 -3.44
N ARG A 32 5.14 26.57 -4.11
CA ARG A 32 6.25 27.20 -4.80
C ARG A 32 7.07 27.95 -3.75
N SER A 33 8.20 27.39 -3.34
CA SER A 33 9.37 28.18 -2.91
C SER A 33 10.63 27.33 -2.90
N ALA A 34 11.49 27.54 -3.90
CA ALA A 34 12.88 27.12 -3.88
C ALA A 34 13.75 28.31 -4.34
N PRO A 35 14.89 28.55 -3.69
CA PRO A 35 16.03 29.09 -4.40
C PRO A 35 17.29 28.24 -4.17
N GLY A 36 18.08 28.04 -5.21
CA GLY A 36 19.43 27.48 -5.05
C GLY A 36 20.00 26.80 -6.29
N ARG A 37 20.26 27.57 -7.36
CA ARG A 37 21.06 27.10 -8.50
C ARG A 37 22.52 26.88 -8.06
N TYR A 38 23.08 25.70 -8.34
CA TYR A 38 24.53 25.55 -8.52
C TYR A 38 24.82 25.00 -9.91
N ARG A 39 25.37 25.87 -10.78
CA ARG A 39 25.94 25.51 -12.08
C ARG A 39 27.26 24.79 -11.85
N ARG A 40 27.48 23.65 -12.52
CA ARG A 40 28.82 23.31 -13.01
C ARG A 40 28.79 22.76 -14.44
N SER A 41 29.90 23.09 -15.09
CA SER A 41 30.26 23.09 -16.49
C SER A 41 30.37 21.72 -17.15
N ARG A 42 30.13 21.72 -18.47
CA ARG A 42 30.35 20.63 -19.42
C ARG A 42 31.82 20.23 -19.51
N ALA A 43 32.07 18.93 -19.67
CA ALA A 43 33.20 18.40 -20.42
C ALA A 43 32.70 17.24 -21.29
N ARG A 44 33.00 17.31 -22.59
CA ARG A 44 32.78 16.26 -23.58
C ARG A 44 33.94 15.27 -23.47
N SER A 45 33.65 13.97 -23.57
CA SER A 45 34.60 13.02 -24.15
C SER A 45 33.86 11.84 -24.76
N SER A 46 34.19 11.59 -26.02
CA SER A 46 33.65 10.57 -26.92
C SER A 46 34.43 9.27 -26.71
N HIS A 47 33.74 8.18 -26.39
CA HIS A 47 34.28 6.83 -26.58
C HIS A 47 33.16 5.86 -26.91
N ALA A 48 33.13 5.41 -28.16
CA ALA A 48 32.23 4.38 -28.67
C ALA A 48 32.83 3.01 -28.35
N GLY A 49 32.27 2.31 -27.36
CA GLY A 49 32.49 0.88 -27.08
C GLY A 49 31.38 0.01 -27.69
N PRO A 50 31.62 -1.30 -27.86
CA PRO A 50 30.80 -2.16 -28.71
C PRO A 50 29.40 -2.39 -28.13
N ARG A 51 28.42 -2.53 -29.03
CA ARG A 51 27.03 -2.87 -28.69
C ARG A 51 26.99 -4.30 -28.16
N ASN A 52 27.03 -4.45 -26.84
CA ASN A 52 26.58 -5.68 -26.20
C ASN A 52 25.06 -5.76 -26.34
N SER A 53 24.63 -6.81 -27.03
CA SER A 53 23.26 -7.29 -27.11
C SER A 53 22.69 -7.40 -25.70
N MET A 54 21.88 -6.42 -25.30
CA MET A 54 21.05 -6.52 -24.11
C MET A 54 20.04 -7.64 -24.37
N THR A 55 20.34 -8.83 -23.88
CA THR A 55 19.31 -9.83 -23.58
C THR A 55 18.34 -9.16 -22.63
N SER A 56 17.18 -8.78 -23.16
CA SER A 56 16.06 -8.29 -22.37
C SER A 56 15.71 -9.38 -21.36
N THR A 57 16.00 -9.13 -20.08
CA THR A 57 15.43 -9.89 -18.98
C THR A 57 13.91 -9.91 -19.21
N PRO A 58 13.24 -11.07 -19.15
CA PRO A 58 11.80 -11.12 -19.33
C PRO A 58 11.18 -10.19 -18.28
N ARG A 59 10.42 -9.18 -18.73
CA ARG A 59 9.54 -8.41 -17.84
C ARG A 59 8.67 -9.45 -17.17
N ALA A 60 8.66 -9.48 -15.83
CA ALA A 60 7.70 -10.28 -15.09
C ALA A 60 6.32 -10.04 -15.72
N ASP A 61 5.67 -11.11 -16.18
CA ASP A 61 4.36 -11.05 -16.81
C ASP A 61 3.41 -10.39 -15.83
N CYS A 62 3.11 -9.12 -16.10
CA CYS A 62 2.20 -8.39 -15.27
C CYS A 62 0.77 -8.85 -15.59
N ARG A 63 0.11 -9.42 -14.59
CA ARG A 63 -1.29 -9.80 -14.65
C ARG A 63 -2.20 -8.56 -14.68
N ASN A 64 -3.08 -8.49 -15.67
CA ASN A 64 -4.16 -7.50 -15.70
C ASN A 64 -5.28 -7.91 -14.73
N TRP A 65 -5.48 -7.12 -13.67
CA TRP A 65 -6.51 -7.38 -12.65
C TRP A 65 -7.90 -6.87 -13.04
N ASP A 66 -8.02 -5.97 -14.01
CA ASP A 66 -9.29 -5.39 -14.45
C ASP A 66 -10.24 -6.47 -14.98
N ASP A 67 -9.70 -7.46 -15.69
CA ASP A 67 -10.45 -8.54 -16.34
C ASP A 67 -10.31 -9.91 -15.64
N ALA A 68 -9.39 -10.04 -14.69
CA ALA A 68 -9.17 -11.30 -13.98
C ALA A 68 -10.42 -11.73 -13.18
N PRO A 69 -10.69 -13.04 -13.00
CA PRO A 69 -11.79 -13.51 -12.16
C PRO A 69 -11.75 -12.89 -10.76
N LEU A 70 -12.89 -12.47 -10.22
CA LEU A 70 -12.96 -11.83 -8.89
C LEU A 70 -12.42 -12.75 -7.79
N ALA A 71 -12.61 -14.07 -7.91
CA ALA A 71 -12.05 -15.04 -6.98
C ALA A 71 -10.52 -15.02 -6.96
N ASP A 72 -9.89 -14.87 -8.13
CA ASP A 72 -8.43 -14.79 -8.25
C ASP A 72 -7.90 -13.47 -7.69
N LEU A 73 -8.62 -12.36 -7.94
CA LEU A 73 -8.26 -11.05 -7.38
C LEU A 73 -8.36 -11.06 -5.85
N VAL A 74 -9.43 -11.62 -5.27
CA VAL A 74 -9.57 -11.80 -3.82
C VAL A 74 -8.45 -12.68 -3.26
N ALA A 75 -8.13 -13.79 -3.91
CA ALA A 75 -7.02 -14.65 -3.50
C ALA A 75 -5.67 -13.91 -3.55
N HIS A 76 -5.48 -13.08 -4.57
CA HIS A 76 -4.28 -12.25 -4.70
C HIS A 76 -4.18 -11.20 -3.60
N VAL A 77 -5.23 -10.41 -3.36
CA VAL A 77 -5.28 -9.41 -2.28
C VAL A 77 -4.94 -10.06 -0.92
N ARG A 78 -5.55 -11.20 -0.59
CA ARG A 78 -5.25 -11.94 0.65
C ARG A 78 -3.79 -12.33 0.80
N SER A 79 -3.21 -12.86 -0.29
CA SER A 79 -1.86 -13.45 -0.27
C SER A 79 -0.75 -12.42 -0.40
N ALA A 80 -0.94 -11.41 -1.27
CA ALA A 80 0.04 -10.38 -1.56
C ALA A 80 -0.06 -9.18 -0.60
N CYS A 81 -1.24 -8.91 -0.04
CA CYS A 81 -1.48 -7.76 0.84
C CYS A 81 -1.74 -8.17 2.30
N HIS A 82 -2.83 -8.88 2.59
CA HIS A 82 -3.28 -9.09 3.98
C HIS A 82 -2.26 -9.87 4.82
N ARG A 83 -1.83 -11.04 4.33
CA ARG A 83 -0.93 -11.92 5.08
C ARG A 83 0.42 -11.26 5.38
N PRO A 84 1.10 -10.64 4.41
CA PRO A 84 2.35 -9.96 4.69
C PRO A 84 2.17 -8.74 5.61
N LEU A 85 1.11 -7.95 5.40
CA LEU A 85 0.84 -6.74 6.19
C LEU A 85 0.58 -7.04 7.67
N ALA A 86 -0.16 -8.11 7.99
CA ALA A 86 -0.45 -8.49 9.37
C ALA A 86 0.83 -8.74 10.19
N ALA A 87 1.78 -9.50 9.64
CA ALA A 87 3.07 -9.77 10.30
C ALA A 87 3.95 -8.51 10.38
N GLU A 88 3.83 -7.61 9.42
CA GLU A 88 4.60 -6.38 9.35
C GLU A 88 4.14 -5.34 10.38
N LEU A 89 2.83 -5.17 10.57
CA LEU A 89 2.25 -4.20 11.50
C LEU A 89 2.68 -4.44 12.96
N GLU A 90 2.73 -5.70 13.38
CA GLU A 90 3.18 -6.07 14.73
C GLU A 90 4.62 -5.61 14.96
N GLN A 91 5.51 -5.96 14.04
CA GLN A 91 6.93 -5.66 14.18
C GLN A 91 7.21 -4.16 13.98
N LEU A 92 6.46 -3.49 13.12
CA LEU A 92 6.54 -2.04 12.91
C LEU A 92 6.19 -1.28 14.19
N THR A 93 5.12 -1.69 14.87
CA THR A 93 4.70 -1.10 16.16
C THR A 93 5.83 -1.22 17.20
N ALA A 94 6.38 -2.42 17.36
CA ALA A 94 7.47 -2.66 18.31
C ALA A 94 8.75 -1.86 17.97
N LEU A 95 9.02 -1.59 16.69
CA LEU A 95 10.14 -0.74 16.27
C LEU A 95 9.88 0.73 16.60
N ALA A 96 8.67 1.23 16.32
CA ALA A 96 8.28 2.60 16.64
C ALA A 96 8.38 2.85 18.15
N ASP A 97 7.92 1.92 18.98
CA ASP A 97 8.03 2.00 20.44
C ASP A 97 9.48 2.11 20.91
N ARG A 98 10.37 1.24 20.40
CA ARG A 98 11.80 1.25 20.78
C ARG A 98 12.50 2.53 20.36
N VAL A 99 12.22 3.03 19.15
CA VAL A 99 12.84 4.25 18.65
C VAL A 99 12.35 5.47 19.43
N ALA A 100 11.05 5.57 19.68
CA ALA A 100 10.47 6.64 20.51
C ALA A 100 11.01 6.58 21.95
N ALA A 101 11.11 5.41 22.57
CA ALA A 101 11.67 5.28 23.91
C ALA A 101 13.13 5.73 24.02
N ARG A 102 13.93 5.58 22.94
CA ARG A 102 15.35 5.95 22.94
C ARG A 102 15.62 7.42 22.58
N TYR A 103 14.76 8.00 21.73
CA TYR A 103 15.01 9.30 21.10
C TYR A 103 13.87 10.32 21.29
N GLY A 104 12.74 9.94 21.89
CA GLY A 104 11.54 10.77 22.03
C GLY A 104 11.80 12.08 22.75
N ASP A 105 12.58 12.07 23.84
CA ASP A 105 12.96 13.29 24.58
C ASP A 105 13.69 14.31 23.69
N ALA A 106 14.56 13.83 22.79
CA ALA A 106 15.32 14.69 21.88
C ALA A 106 14.55 15.02 20.60
N LEU A 107 13.62 14.15 20.21
CA LEU A 107 12.86 14.19 18.96
C LEU A 107 11.38 13.89 19.25
N PRO A 108 10.61 14.88 19.77
CA PRO A 108 9.22 14.67 20.18
C PRO A 108 8.29 14.20 19.04
N MET A 109 8.66 14.45 17.78
CA MET A 109 7.93 13.92 16.62
C MET A 109 7.88 12.38 16.60
N LEU A 110 8.80 11.69 17.29
CA LEU A 110 8.81 10.22 17.35
C LEU A 110 7.71 9.65 18.23
N ASP A 111 7.27 10.37 19.28
CA ASP A 111 6.09 9.98 20.04
C ASP A 111 4.82 10.11 19.19
N VAL A 112 4.73 11.18 18.41
CA VAL A 112 3.64 11.38 17.45
C VAL A 112 3.65 10.30 16.36
N LEU A 113 4.84 9.92 15.88
CA LEU A 113 4.99 8.84 14.91
C LEU A 113 4.54 7.50 15.50
N ARG A 114 4.95 7.18 16.73
CA ARG A 114 4.52 5.97 17.47
C ARG A 114 2.99 5.91 17.56
N GLU A 115 2.35 7.00 17.99
CA GLU A 115 0.89 7.08 18.07
C GLU A 115 0.22 6.91 16.70
N THR A 116 0.81 7.49 15.65
CA THR A 116 0.30 7.38 14.28
C THR A 116 0.38 5.93 13.79
N VAL A 117 1.47 5.22 14.07
CA VAL A 117 1.64 3.79 13.75
C VAL A 117 0.63 2.93 14.52
N ALA A 118 0.43 3.21 15.81
CA ALA A 118 -0.55 2.49 16.62
C ALA A 118 -1.99 2.69 16.11
N GLY A 119 -2.33 3.93 15.73
CA GLY A 119 -3.63 4.26 15.13
C GLY A 119 -3.86 3.54 13.79
N LEU A 120 -2.84 3.48 12.94
CA LEU A 120 -2.89 2.73 11.68
C LEU A 120 -3.17 1.25 11.93
N ARG A 121 -2.42 0.63 12.85
CA ARG A 121 -2.60 -0.78 13.21
C ARG A 121 -4.01 -1.06 13.72
N ALA A 122 -4.54 -0.23 14.61
CA ALA A 122 -5.87 -0.41 15.18
C ALA A 122 -6.99 -0.35 14.12
N ILE A 123 -6.85 0.49 13.09
CA ILE A 123 -7.78 0.51 11.95
C ILE A 123 -7.63 -0.78 11.15
N LEU A 124 -6.40 -1.12 10.73
CA LEU A 124 -6.14 -2.24 9.82
C LEU A 124 -6.50 -3.60 10.42
N GLU A 125 -6.27 -3.84 11.72
CA GLU A 125 -6.63 -5.11 12.35
C GLU A 125 -8.14 -5.40 12.24
N ARG A 126 -8.99 -4.39 12.47
CA ARG A 126 -10.44 -4.52 12.29
C ARG A 126 -10.82 -4.55 10.82
N HIS A 127 -10.19 -3.71 10.00
CA HIS A 127 -10.49 -3.55 8.59
C HIS A 127 -10.29 -4.86 7.82
N LEU A 128 -9.07 -5.43 7.88
CA LEU A 128 -8.72 -6.67 7.16
C LEU A 128 -9.61 -7.85 7.58
N TYR A 129 -9.98 -7.94 8.87
CA TYR A 129 -10.92 -8.94 9.35
C TYR A 129 -12.30 -8.81 8.69
N ARG A 130 -12.83 -7.58 8.61
CA ARG A 130 -14.13 -7.31 7.99
C ARG A 130 -14.10 -7.58 6.50
N GLU A 131 -13.05 -7.19 5.81
CA GLU A 131 -12.89 -7.51 4.40
C GLU A 131 -12.94 -9.01 4.16
N ASP A 132 -12.13 -9.77 4.89
CA ASP A 132 -12.07 -11.22 4.69
C ASP A 132 -13.38 -11.94 5.01
N ARG A 133 -14.09 -11.51 6.05
CA ARG A 133 -15.28 -12.20 6.57
C ARG A 133 -16.61 -11.69 6.01
N GLN A 134 -16.69 -10.42 5.66
CA GLN A 134 -17.95 -9.76 5.27
C GLN A 134 -17.93 -9.37 3.80
N VAL A 135 -16.83 -8.81 3.30
CA VAL A 135 -16.76 -8.34 1.91
C VAL A 135 -16.43 -9.49 0.97
N PHE A 136 -15.28 -10.13 1.13
CA PHE A 136 -14.77 -11.14 0.23
C PHE A 136 -15.64 -12.40 0.23
N SER A 137 -16.12 -12.84 1.39
CA SER A 137 -17.06 -13.96 1.47
C SER A 137 -18.34 -13.71 0.67
N VAL A 138 -18.93 -12.52 0.77
CA VAL A 138 -20.15 -12.20 0.03
C VAL A 138 -19.87 -12.04 -1.46
N ILE A 139 -18.75 -11.40 -1.86
CA ILE A 139 -18.34 -11.32 -3.27
C ILE A 139 -18.22 -12.73 -3.88
N LEU A 140 -17.54 -13.65 -3.20
CA LEU A 140 -17.36 -15.01 -3.68
C LEU A 140 -18.69 -15.76 -3.80
N ASN A 141 -19.61 -15.58 -2.83
CA ASN A 141 -20.95 -16.17 -2.89
C ASN A 141 -21.77 -15.62 -4.05
N LEU A 142 -21.70 -14.31 -4.32
CA LEU A 142 -22.42 -13.68 -5.43
C LEU A 142 -21.89 -14.16 -6.80
N VAL A 143 -20.61 -14.49 -6.89
CA VAL A 143 -20.00 -15.05 -8.11
C VAL A 143 -20.46 -16.49 -8.35
N THR A 144 -20.57 -17.32 -7.31
CA THR A 144 -20.92 -18.75 -7.44
C THR A 144 -22.42 -19.01 -7.45
N ALA A 145 -23.19 -18.20 -6.72
CA ALA A 145 -24.65 -18.27 -6.60
C ALA A 145 -25.27 -16.88 -6.84
N PRO A 146 -25.40 -16.45 -8.11
CA PRO A 146 -25.91 -15.12 -8.45
C PRO A 146 -27.38 -14.89 -8.02
N ASP A 147 -28.13 -15.97 -7.76
CA ASP A 147 -29.51 -15.92 -7.27
C ASP A 147 -29.63 -15.76 -5.74
N SER A 148 -28.51 -15.59 -5.03
CA SER A 148 -28.50 -15.34 -3.58
C SER A 148 -29.24 -14.06 -3.17
N ASP A 149 -29.69 -14.04 -1.92
CA ASP A 149 -30.65 -13.09 -1.34
C ASP A 149 -30.25 -11.60 -1.53
N THR A 150 -31.25 -10.79 -1.87
CA THR A 150 -31.22 -9.32 -1.84
C THR A 150 -30.63 -8.71 -0.57
N GLY A 151 -30.80 -9.36 0.58
CA GLY A 151 -30.22 -8.91 1.86
C GLY A 151 -28.70 -8.83 1.85
N ASP A 152 -28.02 -9.85 1.30
CA ASP A 152 -26.55 -9.92 1.23
C ASP A 152 -25.98 -8.81 0.35
N ARG A 153 -26.70 -8.46 -0.72
CA ARG A 153 -26.28 -7.41 -1.67
C ARG A 153 -26.30 -6.01 -1.04
N GLN A 154 -27.35 -5.69 -0.29
CA GLN A 154 -27.45 -4.39 0.39
C GLN A 154 -26.42 -4.28 1.52
N ALA A 155 -26.23 -5.35 2.28
CA ALA A 155 -25.20 -5.42 3.32
C ALA A 155 -23.79 -5.25 2.73
N LEU A 156 -23.50 -5.86 1.57
CA LEU A 156 -22.22 -5.70 0.88
C LEU A 156 -21.99 -4.25 0.46
N ALA A 157 -22.96 -3.58 -0.16
CA ALA A 157 -22.82 -2.18 -0.59
C ALA A 157 -22.54 -1.24 0.59
N ALA A 158 -23.27 -1.42 1.71
CA ALA A 158 -23.04 -0.65 2.93
C ALA A 158 -21.64 -0.91 3.52
N THR A 159 -21.22 -2.18 3.55
CA THR A 159 -19.90 -2.57 4.07
C THR A 159 -18.78 -2.01 3.21
N ILE A 160 -18.90 -2.02 1.88
CA ILE A 160 -17.92 -1.41 0.96
C ILE A 160 -17.78 0.09 1.24
N ALA A 161 -18.88 0.82 1.46
CA ALA A 161 -18.82 2.24 1.79
C ALA A 161 -18.05 2.51 3.09
N GLU A 162 -18.22 1.65 4.11
CA GLU A 162 -17.45 1.72 5.35
C GLU A 162 -15.97 1.36 5.14
N MET A 163 -15.65 0.38 4.29
CA MET A 163 -14.26 0.06 3.94
C MET A 163 -13.57 1.24 3.27
N THR A 164 -14.23 1.90 2.31
CA THR A 164 -13.68 3.10 1.66
C THR A 164 -13.46 4.25 2.66
N ALA A 165 -14.34 4.43 3.65
CA ALA A 165 -14.11 5.43 4.69
C ALA A 165 -12.91 5.09 5.60
N ASP A 166 -12.66 3.82 5.88
CA ASP A 166 -11.44 3.39 6.57
C ASP A 166 -10.19 3.58 5.68
N HIS A 167 -10.31 3.37 4.36
CA HIS A 167 -9.22 3.66 3.40
C HIS A 167 -8.79 5.13 3.42
N ASP A 168 -9.73 6.07 3.44
CA ASP A 168 -9.41 7.50 3.53
C ASP A 168 -8.60 7.82 4.81
N ARG A 169 -9.00 7.23 5.95
CA ARG A 169 -8.26 7.39 7.22
C ARG A 169 -6.87 6.78 7.14
N VAL A 170 -6.72 5.62 6.51
CA VAL A 170 -5.41 4.98 6.28
C VAL A 170 -4.53 5.90 5.42
N ILE A 171 -5.05 6.48 4.34
CA ILE A 171 -4.33 7.41 3.47
C ILE A 171 -3.84 8.64 4.26
N ASP A 172 -4.68 9.21 5.12
CA ASP A 172 -4.31 10.35 5.96
C ASP A 172 -3.19 10.01 6.95
N LEU A 173 -3.25 8.83 7.58
CA LEU A 173 -2.21 8.35 8.49
C LEU A 173 -0.89 8.09 7.74
N LEU A 174 -0.94 7.49 6.56
CA LEU A 174 0.23 7.29 5.70
C LEU A 174 0.90 8.63 5.35
N ALA A 175 0.10 9.62 4.92
CA ALA A 175 0.59 10.96 4.63
C ALA A 175 1.24 11.64 5.84
N ARG A 176 0.62 11.50 7.03
CA ARG A 176 1.17 12.01 8.29
C ARG A 176 2.50 11.35 8.64
N MET A 177 2.61 10.02 8.55
CA MET A 177 3.87 9.32 8.79
C MET A 177 4.96 9.77 7.82
N ARG A 178 4.63 9.93 6.53
CA ARG A 178 5.57 10.39 5.51
C ARG A 178 6.08 11.81 5.83
N ALA A 179 5.21 12.70 6.29
CA ALA A 179 5.60 14.05 6.70
C ALA A 179 6.51 14.06 7.94
N LEU A 180 6.17 13.28 8.98
CA LEU A 180 6.94 13.18 10.22
C LEU A 180 8.37 12.62 10.03
N THR A 181 8.59 11.90 8.94
CA THR A 181 9.82 11.16 8.66
C THR A 181 10.60 11.72 7.47
N SER A 182 10.23 12.92 6.98
CA SER A 182 10.85 13.53 5.79
C SER A 182 10.88 12.59 4.58
N GLY A 183 9.78 11.86 4.34
CA GLY A 183 9.70 10.89 3.25
C GLY A 183 10.35 9.54 3.57
N TYR A 184 10.46 9.18 4.85
CA TYR A 184 11.21 8.03 5.36
C TYR A 184 12.72 8.11 5.11
N GLU A 185 13.28 9.32 5.12
CA GLU A 185 14.72 9.54 5.01
C GLU A 185 15.33 9.70 6.42
N PRO A 186 16.03 8.68 6.94
CA PRO A 186 16.62 8.76 8.27
C PRO A 186 17.84 9.69 8.25
N PRO A 187 18.13 10.42 9.34
CA PRO A 187 19.32 11.26 9.41
C PRO A 187 20.60 10.42 9.40
N ASP A 188 21.73 11.00 8.99
CA ASP A 188 23.01 10.28 8.83
C ASP A 188 23.47 9.57 10.12
N TRP A 189 23.24 10.19 11.27
CA TRP A 189 23.60 9.63 12.58
C TRP A 189 22.67 8.50 13.07
N ALA A 190 21.55 8.26 12.37
CA ALA A 190 20.55 7.29 12.80
C ALA A 190 21.15 5.89 12.97
N CYS A 191 20.91 5.29 14.14
CA CYS A 191 21.35 3.94 14.42
C CYS A 191 20.60 2.91 13.53
N PRO A 192 21.10 1.66 13.44
CA PRO A 192 20.48 0.64 12.57
C PRO A 192 18.98 0.42 12.83
N THR A 193 18.54 0.39 14.08
CA THR A 193 17.12 0.21 14.44
C THR A 193 16.23 1.34 13.93
N PHE A 194 16.71 2.57 13.97
CA PHE A 194 15.99 3.75 13.46
C PHE A 194 15.85 3.66 11.94
N ARG A 195 16.94 3.35 11.23
CA ARG A 195 16.92 3.16 9.77
C ARG A 195 15.95 2.06 9.37
N THR A 196 15.98 0.92 10.08
CA THR A 196 15.03 -0.18 9.89
C THR A 196 13.58 0.25 10.09
N LEU A 197 13.27 1.09 11.09
CA LEU A 197 11.91 1.64 11.24
C LEU A 197 11.47 2.37 9.98
N TYR A 198 12.30 3.25 9.43
CA TYR A 198 11.97 4.05 8.26
C TYR A 198 11.83 3.20 6.99
N ASP A 199 12.74 2.24 6.79
CA ASP A 199 12.65 1.27 5.68
C ASP A 199 11.32 0.51 5.71
N ARG A 200 10.88 0.09 6.90
CA ARG A 200 9.64 -0.66 7.08
C ARG A 200 8.39 0.20 6.98
N LEU A 201 8.43 1.45 7.44
CA LEU A 201 7.36 2.42 7.18
C LEU A 201 7.15 2.62 5.68
N SER A 202 8.24 2.77 4.94
CA SER A 202 8.20 2.87 3.48
C SER A 202 7.60 1.62 2.85
N LEU A 203 8.03 0.44 3.29
CA LEU A 203 7.50 -0.84 2.80
C LEU A 203 5.99 -0.99 3.05
N VAL A 204 5.52 -0.65 4.25
CA VAL A 204 4.09 -0.66 4.61
C VAL A 204 3.30 0.34 3.78
N GLU A 205 3.81 1.57 3.56
CA GLU A 205 3.14 2.55 2.70
C GLU A 205 2.97 2.00 1.28
N HIS A 206 4.01 1.41 0.69
CA HIS A 206 3.93 0.83 -0.66
C HIS A 206 2.93 -0.33 -0.72
N GLY A 207 2.99 -1.25 0.25
CA GLY A 207 2.07 -2.39 0.32
C GLY A 207 0.61 -1.95 0.46
N LEU A 208 0.34 -0.98 1.34
CA LEU A 208 -1.00 -0.43 1.52
C LEU A 208 -1.49 0.32 0.28
N ARG A 209 -0.65 1.11 -0.39
CA ARG A 209 -1.04 1.78 -1.64
C ARG A 209 -1.43 0.78 -2.72
N LEU A 210 -0.73 -0.36 -2.82
CA LEU A 210 -1.10 -1.42 -3.74
C LEU A 210 -2.45 -2.06 -3.38
N HIS A 211 -2.64 -2.41 -2.11
CA HIS A 211 -3.91 -2.95 -1.59
C HIS A 211 -5.09 -2.03 -1.90
N LEU A 212 -4.97 -0.75 -1.52
CA LEU A 212 -5.98 0.27 -1.77
C LEU A 212 -6.30 0.44 -3.26
N HIS A 213 -5.29 0.36 -4.13
CA HIS A 213 -5.50 0.40 -5.58
C HIS A 213 -6.31 -0.80 -6.06
N LEU A 214 -5.90 -2.02 -5.69
CA LEU A 214 -6.59 -3.25 -6.09
C LEU A 214 -8.06 -3.25 -5.62
N GLU A 215 -8.35 -2.66 -4.47
CA GLU A 215 -9.71 -2.61 -3.94
C GLU A 215 -10.55 -1.46 -4.49
N ASN A 216 -10.09 -0.23 -4.30
CA ASN A 216 -10.86 0.96 -4.67
C ASN A 216 -11.06 1.07 -6.17
N ASP A 217 -10.02 0.73 -6.95
CA ASP A 217 -10.05 0.95 -8.40
C ASP A 217 -10.52 -0.28 -9.18
N VAL A 218 -10.42 -1.48 -8.60
CA VAL A 218 -10.72 -2.73 -9.32
C VAL A 218 -11.79 -3.59 -8.62
N LEU A 219 -11.52 -4.09 -7.40
CA LEU A 219 -12.38 -5.08 -6.75
C LEU A 219 -13.76 -4.51 -6.38
N PHE A 220 -13.82 -3.37 -5.70
CA PHE A 220 -15.08 -2.81 -5.20
C PHE A 220 -16.00 -2.31 -6.32
N PRO A 221 -15.53 -1.58 -7.35
CA PRO A 221 -16.39 -1.20 -8.48
C PRO A 221 -17.00 -2.41 -9.19
N ARG A 222 -16.20 -3.48 -9.37
CA ARG A 222 -16.67 -4.72 -9.99
C ARG A 222 -17.64 -5.48 -9.10
N ALA A 223 -17.43 -5.49 -7.78
CA ALA A 223 -18.36 -6.09 -6.81
C ALA A 223 -19.71 -5.35 -6.79
N LEU A 224 -19.70 -4.01 -6.80
CA LEU A 224 -20.91 -3.20 -6.89
C LEU A 224 -21.66 -3.44 -8.22
N SER A 225 -20.93 -3.65 -9.31
CA SER A 225 -21.53 -4.00 -10.60
C SER A 225 -22.23 -5.37 -10.60
N LEU A 226 -21.85 -6.31 -9.73
CA LEU A 226 -22.59 -7.57 -9.54
C LEU A 226 -23.95 -7.33 -8.88
N ILE A 227 -24.08 -6.27 -8.07
CA ILE A 227 -25.32 -5.88 -7.40
C ILE A 227 -26.30 -5.25 -8.40
N ASP A 228 -25.81 -4.36 -9.27
CA ASP A 228 -26.67 -3.57 -10.17
C ASP A 228 -27.23 -4.36 -11.36
N ARG A 229 -26.52 -5.39 -11.87
CA ARG A 229 -26.95 -6.21 -13.03
C ARG A 229 -28.29 -6.94 -12.88
N ARG A 230 -28.93 -6.89 -11.71
CA ARG A 230 -30.26 -7.49 -11.45
C ARG A 230 -31.33 -6.50 -11.01
N ARG A 231 -31.03 -5.20 -10.97
CA ARG A 231 -32.04 -4.15 -10.75
C ARG A 231 -32.79 -3.78 -12.04
N THR A 232 -32.32 -4.25 -13.19
CA THR A 232 -32.95 -4.17 -14.52
C THR A 232 -33.60 -5.49 -14.88
#